data_AF-A0A8I1IPC5-F1
#
_entry.id   AF-A0A8I1IPC5-F1
#
_cell.length_a   1.000
_cell.length_b   1.000
_cell.length_c   1.000
_cell.angle_alpha   90.00
_cell.angle_beta   90.00
_cell.angle_gamma   90.00
#
_symmetry.space_group_name_H-M   'P 1'
#
loop_
_entity.id
_entity.type
_entity.pdbx_description
1 polymer ?
#
loop_
_entity_poly.entity_id
_entity_poly.type
_entity_poly.pdbx_seq_one_letter_code
_entity_poly.pdbx_strand_id
1 'polypeptide(L)'
;MAVAVTRTDLSARDLRAAAVKTTDAKAARRMLAIALVLEGLDRKTAAESCGMDRQSLRDWVHRYNAAGLAGLSNRRSAGPKPLLSADQKAELAQIVREGPDPAVDG
;
A
#
# COMPACT_ATOMS: atom_id res chain seq x y z
N MET A 1 20.86 -10.26 -1.76
CA MET A 1 21.53 -8.99 -1.40
C MET A 1 20.75 -8.26 -0.32
N ALA A 2 21.41 -7.61 0.65
CA ALA A 2 20.75 -6.72 1.61
C ALA A 2 20.34 -5.41 0.92
N VAL A 3 19.22 -4.79 1.30
CA VAL A 3 18.88 -3.42 0.86
C VAL A 3 19.26 -2.46 1.97
N ALA A 4 20.02 -1.43 1.64
CA ALA A 4 20.35 -0.35 2.55
C ALA A 4 19.29 0.76 2.48
N VAL A 5 19.04 1.45 3.58
CA VAL A 5 18.29 2.70 3.57
C VAL A 5 19.23 3.77 3.02
N THR A 6 19.02 4.18 1.77
CA THR A 6 19.89 5.16 1.08
C THR A 6 19.35 6.57 1.15
N ARG A 7 18.07 6.72 1.51
CA ARG A 7 17.40 8.00 1.69
C ARG A 7 17.52 8.42 3.16
N THR A 8 18.29 9.47 3.42
CA THR A 8 18.64 9.97 4.76
C THR A 8 18.20 11.42 5.00
N ASP A 9 17.26 11.91 4.21
CA ASP A 9 16.58 13.21 4.39
C ASP A 9 15.79 13.27 5.72
N LEU A 10 15.37 12.11 6.24
CA LEU A 10 14.73 11.98 7.55
C LEU A 10 15.60 11.14 8.49
N SER A 11 15.78 11.63 9.72
CA SER A 11 16.41 10.86 10.79
C SER A 11 15.47 9.78 11.34
N ALA A 12 16.00 8.83 12.12
CA ALA A 12 15.20 7.87 12.86
C ALA A 12 14.19 8.55 13.81
N ARG A 13 14.52 9.73 14.35
CA ARG A 13 13.61 10.54 15.17
C ARG A 13 12.47 11.11 14.33
N ASP A 14 12.76 11.60 13.13
CA ASP A 14 11.74 12.16 12.24
C ASP A 14 10.77 11.08 11.75
N LEU A 15 11.27 9.87 11.46
CA LEU A 15 10.44 8.72 11.10
C LEU A 15 9.49 8.33 12.25
N ARG A 16 9.95 8.36 13.50
CA ARG A 16 9.08 8.14 14.67
C ARG A 16 8.04 9.24 14.82
N ALA A 17 8.43 10.50 14.65
CA ALA A 17 7.49 11.62 14.69
C ALA A 17 6.43 11.51 13.58
N ALA A 18 6.81 11.07 12.38
CA ALA A 18 5.88 10.79 11.29
C ALA A 18 4.95 9.62 11.61
N ALA A 19 5.46 8.55 12.25
CA ALA A 19 4.68 7.39 12.66
C ALA A 19 3.58 7.76 13.69
N VAL A 20 3.84 8.72 14.58
CA VAL A 20 2.85 9.23 15.54
C VAL A 20 1.76 10.05 14.85
N LYS A 21 2.10 10.78 13.79
CA LYS A 21 1.18 11.69 13.09
C LYS A 21 0.30 11.01 12.04
N THR A 22 0.65 9.80 11.60
CA THR A 22 -0.11 9.10 10.55
C THR A 22 -1.32 8.35 11.12
N THR A 23 -2.40 8.34 10.37
CA THR A 23 -3.59 7.52 10.65
C THR A 23 -3.51 6.12 10.04
N ASP A 24 -2.54 5.87 9.15
CA ASP A 24 -2.29 4.57 8.55
C ASP A 24 -1.38 3.73 9.47
N ALA A 25 -1.99 2.86 10.28
CA ALA A 25 -1.28 1.99 11.22
C ALA A 25 -0.29 1.02 10.54
N LYS A 26 -0.47 0.69 9.25
CA LYS A 26 0.51 -0.12 8.51
C LYS A 26 1.70 0.73 8.10
N ALA A 27 1.46 1.96 7.64
CA ALA A 27 2.52 2.92 7.35
C ALA A 27 3.33 3.27 8.61
N ALA A 28 2.68 3.48 9.76
CA ALA A 28 3.35 3.73 11.03
C ALA A 28 4.37 2.63 11.38
N ARG A 29 3.96 1.35 11.33
CA ARG A 29 4.86 0.20 11.59
C ARG A 29 6.05 0.14 10.62
N ARG A 30 5.85 0.51 9.36
CA ARG A 30 6.93 0.57 8.35
C ARG A 30 7.92 1.70 8.64
N MET A 31 7.42 2.87 9.06
CA MET A 31 8.27 4.00 9.48
C MET A 31 9.12 3.62 10.69
N LEU A 32 8.52 2.97 11.70
CA LEU A 32 9.23 2.48 12.88
C LEU A 32 10.29 1.43 12.52
N ALA A 33 9.97 0.48 11.64
CA ALA A 33 10.93 -0.53 11.22
C ALA A 33 12.15 0.09 10.51
N ILE A 34 11.94 1.10 9.66
CA ILE A 34 13.03 1.82 8.98
C ILE A 34 13.85 2.65 9.98
N ALA A 35 13.20 3.26 10.98
CA ALA A 35 13.91 3.97 12.04
C ALA A 35 14.88 3.05 12.81
N LEU A 36 14.45 1.82 13.14
CA LEU A 36 15.30 0.83 13.79
C LEU A 36 16.50 0.44 12.90
N VAL A 37 16.28 0.26 11.60
CA VAL A 37 17.37 -0.04 10.65
C VAL A 37 18.37 1.11 10.57
N LEU A 38 17.90 2.37 10.58
CA LEU A 38 18.79 3.55 10.62
C LEU A 38 19.61 3.64 11.91
N GLU A 39 19.11 3.08 13.02
CA GLU A 39 19.84 2.99 14.29
C GLU A 39 20.76 1.77 14.37
N GLY A 40 20.89 1.01 13.29
CA GLY A 40 21.83 -0.11 13.19
C GLY A 40 21.25 -1.45 13.65
N LEU A 41 19.96 -1.54 13.96
CA LEU A 41 19.34 -2.85 14.14
C LEU A 41 19.35 -3.62 12.82
N ASP A 42 19.59 -4.93 12.90
CA ASP A 42 19.48 -5.77 11.73
C ASP A 42 18.02 -5.85 11.26
N ARG A 43 17.83 -6.05 9.95
CA ARG A 43 16.49 -6.07 9.36
C ARG A 43 15.58 -7.16 9.91
N LYS A 44 16.11 -8.31 10.37
CA LYS A 44 15.25 -9.38 10.86
C LYS A 44 14.59 -8.91 12.16
N THR A 45 15.40 -8.46 13.12
CA THR A 45 14.90 -7.95 14.38
C THR A 45 14.02 -6.71 14.20
N ALA A 46 14.43 -5.75 13.35
CA ALA A 46 13.60 -4.57 13.07
C ALA A 46 12.22 -4.93 12.48
N ALA A 47 12.16 -5.91 11.59
CA ALA A 47 10.91 -6.38 10.99
C ALA A 47 10.01 -7.07 12.03
N GLU A 48 10.58 -7.98 12.82
CA GLU A 48 9.87 -8.72 13.88
C GLU A 48 9.31 -7.77 14.94
N SER A 49 10.10 -6.79 15.41
CA SER A 49 9.66 -5.76 16.36
C SER A 49 8.50 -4.91 15.82
N CYS A 50 8.35 -4.81 14.50
CA CYS A 50 7.29 -4.05 13.85
C CYS A 50 6.19 -4.94 13.21
N GLY A 51 6.16 -6.24 13.54
CA GLY A 51 5.11 -7.17 13.13
C GLY A 51 5.07 -7.43 11.62
N MET A 52 6.23 -7.57 10.98
CA MET A 52 6.34 -8.00 9.59
C MET A 52 7.53 -8.95 9.38
N ASP A 53 7.53 -9.68 8.27
CA ASP A 53 8.68 -10.49 7.91
C ASP A 53 9.80 -9.65 7.27
N ARG A 54 11.01 -10.23 7.23
CA ARG A 54 12.21 -9.57 6.72
C ARG A 54 12.13 -9.20 5.23
N GLN A 55 11.41 -9.98 4.42
CA GLN A 55 11.24 -9.70 2.99
C GLN A 55 10.26 -8.55 2.78
N SER A 56 9.17 -8.50 3.55
CA SER A 56 8.27 -7.35 3.59
C SER A 56 9.03 -6.06 3.93
N LEU A 57 9.86 -6.05 4.99
CA LEU A 57 10.65 -4.87 5.33
C LEU A 57 11.62 -4.47 4.20
N ARG A 58 12.26 -5.45 3.52
CA ARG A 58 13.10 -5.18 2.35
C ARG A 58 12.33 -4.43 1.26
N ASP A 59 11.13 -4.87 0.94
CA ASP A 59 10.31 -4.23 -0.10
C ASP A 59 9.89 -2.81 0.29
N TRP A 60 9.60 -2.59 1.58
CA TRP A 60 9.31 -1.25 2.10
C TRP A 60 10.53 -0.33 2.09
N VAL A 61 11.73 -0.83 2.37
CA VAL A 61 12.96 -0.03 2.24
C VAL A 61 13.16 0.40 0.78
N HIS A 62 12.93 -0.49 -0.19
CA HIS A 62 12.99 -0.10 -1.62
C HIS A 62 12.01 1.02 -1.95
N ARG A 63 10.76 0.92 -1.47
CA ARG A 63 9.74 1.96 -1.69
C ARG A 63 10.06 3.26 -0.99
N TYR A 64 10.58 3.20 0.24
CA TYR A 64 11.04 4.38 0.98
C TYR A 64 12.19 5.08 0.26
N ASN A 65 13.21 4.35 -0.17
CA ASN A 65 14.32 4.93 -0.92
C ASN A 65 13.82 5.66 -2.18
N ALA A 66 12.86 5.07 -2.90
CA ALA A 66 12.29 5.66 -4.11
C ALA A 66 11.39 6.88 -3.86
N ALA A 67 10.53 6.85 -2.84
CA ALA A 67 9.40 7.79 -2.71
C ALA A 67 9.22 8.40 -1.30
N GLY A 68 10.16 8.17 -0.37
CA GLY A 68 10.07 8.64 1.01
C GLY A 68 8.84 8.12 1.74
N LEU A 69 8.26 8.93 2.63
CA LEU A 69 7.08 8.58 3.42
C LEU A 69 5.86 8.22 2.54
N ALA A 70 5.70 8.86 1.38
CA ALA A 70 4.62 8.55 0.44
C ALA A 70 4.71 7.12 -0.11
N GLY A 71 5.91 6.54 -0.12
CA GLY A 71 6.14 5.14 -0.51
C GLY A 71 5.72 4.10 0.53
N LEU A 72 5.41 4.54 1.76
CA LEU A 72 5.13 3.64 2.89
C LEU A 72 3.65 3.36 3.12
N SER A 73 2.75 4.05 2.43
CA SER A 73 1.33 3.70 2.40
C SER A 73 1.02 2.69 1.30
N ASN A 74 -0.07 1.93 1.48
CA ASN A 74 -0.55 1.06 0.43
C ASN A 74 -1.03 1.89 -0.76
N ARG A 75 -0.54 1.58 -1.96
CA ARG A 75 -1.09 2.13 -3.20
C ARG A 75 -2.43 1.45 -3.46
N ARG A 76 -3.49 2.22 -3.63
CA ARG A 76 -4.75 1.70 -4.21
C ARG A 76 -4.55 1.65 -5.71
N SER A 77 -4.62 0.45 -6.30
CA SER A 77 -4.69 0.34 -7.76
C SER A 77 -6.08 0.81 -8.20
N ALA A 78 -6.19 1.29 -9.45
CA ALA A 78 -7.46 1.68 -10.04
C ALA A 78 -8.42 0.49 -10.28
N GLY A 79 -8.04 -0.71 -9.86
CA GLY A 79 -8.70 -1.95 -10.26
C GLY A 79 -8.44 -2.33 -11.72
N PRO A 80 -8.96 -3.48 -12.15
CA PRO A 80 -8.96 -3.85 -13.57
C PRO A 80 -9.82 -2.87 -14.39
N LYS A 81 -9.47 -2.70 -15.67
CA LYS A 81 -10.33 -1.94 -16.59
C LYS A 81 -11.72 -2.58 -16.64
N PRO A 82 -12.82 -1.80 -16.56
CA PRO A 82 -14.17 -2.33 -16.70
C PRO A 82 -14.33 -3.09 -18.01
N LEU A 83 -15.02 -4.24 -17.97
CA LEU A 83 -15.29 -5.04 -19.17
C LEU A 83 -16.29 -4.36 -20.13
N LEU A 84 -17.23 -3.60 -19.57
CA LEU A 84 -18.24 -2.88 -20.34
C LEU A 84 -17.84 -1.42 -20.54
N SER A 85 -18.02 -0.94 -21.78
CA SER A 85 -17.96 0.48 -22.12
C SER A 85 -19.07 1.27 -21.40
N ALA A 86 -19.00 2.60 -21.45
CA ALA A 86 -20.05 3.45 -20.91
C ALA A 86 -21.41 3.19 -21.59
N ASP A 87 -21.39 3.00 -22.91
CA ASP A 87 -22.59 2.74 -23.71
C ASP A 87 -23.17 1.37 -23.38
N GLN A 88 -22.33 0.33 -23.26
CA GLN A 88 -22.76 -1.02 -22.87
C GLN A 88 -23.32 -1.05 -21.44
N LYS A 89 -22.81 -0.20 -20.53
CA LYS A 89 -23.40 -0.05 -19.20
C LYS A 89 -24.75 0.66 -19.25
N ALA A 90 -24.93 1.63 -20.13
CA ALA A 90 -26.20 2.31 -20.31
C ALA A 90 -27.27 1.36 -20.87
N GLU A 91 -26.90 0.56 -21.88
CA GLU A 91 -27.72 -0.50 -22.45
C GLU A 91 -28.07 -1.56 -21.40
N LEU A 92 -27.08 -2.09 -20.68
CA LEU A 92 -27.32 -3.06 -19.61
C LEU A 92 -28.24 -2.48 -18.52
N ALA A 93 -28.04 -1.22 -18.14
CA ALA A 93 -28.89 -0.57 -17.15
C ALA A 93 -30.33 -0.37 -17.65
N GLN A 94 -30.54 -0.24 -18.96
CA GLN A 94 -31.87 -0.21 -19.55
C GLN A 94 -32.52 -1.60 -19.51
N ILE A 95 -31.81 -2.64 -19.95
CA ILE A 95 -32.30 -4.03 -19.89
C ILE A 95 -32.70 -4.40 -18.45
N VAL A 96 -31.87 -4.07 -17.46
CA VAL A 96 -32.16 -4.33 -16.04
C VAL A 96 -33.40 -3.56 -15.55
N ARG A 97 -33.65 -2.35 -16.05
CA ARG A 97 -34.83 -1.55 -15.68
C ARG A 97 -36.12 -2.04 -16.31
N GLU A 98 -36.04 -2.47 -17.57
CA GLU A 98 -37.18 -3.03 -18.31
C GLU A 98 -37.59 -4.39 -17.71
N GLY A 99 -36.62 -5.13 -17.20
CA GLY A 99 -36.84 -6.46 -16.63
C GLY A 99 -37.04 -7.52 -17.74
N PRO A 100 -37.01 -8.81 -17.39
CA PRO A 100 -37.22 -9.88 -18.36
C PRO A 100 -38.68 -9.90 -18.83
N ASP A 101 -38.90 -10.24 -20.10
CA ASP A 101 -40.23 -10.60 -20.60
C ASP A 101 -40.55 -12.04 -20.15
N PRO A 102 -41.55 -12.26 -19.27
CA PRO A 102 -41.86 -13.59 -18.75
C PRO A 102 -42.25 -14.61 -19.83
N ALA A 103 -42.69 -14.17 -21.00
CA ALA A 103 -43.12 -15.06 -22.08
C ALA A 103 -41.96 -15.51 -22.99
N VAL A 104 -40.84 -14.78 -23.02
CA VAL A 104 -39.71 -15.01 -23.94
C VAL A 104 -38.43 -15.37 -23.19
N ASP A 105 -38.21 -14.76 -22.03
CA ASP A 105 -36.99 -14.89 -21.22
C ASP A 105 -37.14 -15.90 -20.05
N GLY A 106 -38.26 -16.62 -20.00
CA GLY A 106 -38.66 -17.59 -18.97
C GLY A 106 -38.00 -18.96 -19.10
#